data_AF-A0A935QFV3-F1
#
_entry.id   AF-A0A935QFV3-F1
#
_cell.length_a   1.000
_cell.length_b   1.000
_cell.length_c   1.000
_cell.angle_alpha   90.00
_cell.angle_beta   90.00
_cell.angle_gamma   90.00
#
_symmetry.space_group_name_H-M   'P 1'
#
loop_
_entity.id
_entity.type
_entity.pdbx_description
1 polymer ?
#
loop_
_entity_poly.entity_id
_entity_poly.type
_entity_poly.pdbx_seq_one_letter_code
_entity_poly.pdbx_strand_id
1 'polypeptide(L)'
;MMKATVASRSAPIVILAILALLATMAAAAERPRDPWPYLPSDDIGAVAWRAAHPTWDGRGVVIAILDTGVDGYAPGLTATSAGGQKLLETRDFTDEAC
;
A
#
# COMPACT_ATOMS: atom_id res chain seq x y z
N MET A 1 55.13 -19.84 -32.36
CA MET A 1 53.68 -20.15 -32.46
C MET A 1 52.99 -19.58 -31.24
N MET A 2 52.18 -18.53 -31.37
CA MET A 2 51.40 -17.95 -30.27
C MET A 2 49.96 -17.78 -30.79
N LYS A 3 49.04 -18.65 -30.35
CA LYS A 3 47.61 -18.52 -30.69
C LYS A 3 47.02 -17.45 -29.78
N ALA A 4 46.64 -16.32 -30.35
CA ALA A 4 45.87 -15.30 -29.64
C ALA A 4 44.46 -15.85 -29.39
N THR A 5 44.11 -16.08 -28.12
CA THR A 5 42.75 -16.43 -27.71
C THR A 5 41.87 -15.19 -27.86
N VAL A 6 41.06 -15.13 -28.92
CA VAL A 6 39.99 -14.14 -29.04
C VAL A 6 38.97 -14.42 -27.94
N ALA A 7 38.86 -13.49 -26.98
CA ALA A 7 37.79 -13.54 -25.98
C ALA A 7 36.44 -13.35 -26.67
N SER A 8 35.50 -14.26 -26.42
CA SER A 8 34.18 -14.27 -27.05
C SER A 8 33.41 -12.99 -26.73
N ARG A 9 33.10 -12.19 -27.76
CA ARG A 9 32.33 -10.94 -27.66
C ARG A 9 30.88 -11.12 -27.22
N SER A 10 30.37 -12.35 -27.16
CA SER A 10 28.98 -12.65 -26.77
C SER A 10 28.78 -12.82 -25.27
N ALA A 11 29.82 -13.10 -24.49
CA ALA A 11 29.74 -13.21 -23.03
C ALA A 11 29.14 -11.97 -22.33
N PRO A 12 29.52 -10.71 -22.67
CA PRO A 12 28.93 -9.53 -22.03
C PRO A 12 27.46 -9.31 -22.40
N ILE A 13 27.04 -9.66 -23.61
CA ILE A 13 25.65 -9.53 -24.07
C ILE A 13 24.74 -10.51 -23.33
N VAL A 14 25.20 -11.75 -23.15
CA VAL A 14 24.45 -12.78 -22.40
C VAL A 14 24.31 -12.37 -20.93
N ILE A 15 25.37 -11.85 -20.31
CA ILE A 15 25.32 -11.35 -18.93
C ILE A 15 24.37 -10.16 -18.82
N LEU A 16 24.43 -9.19 -19.74
CA LEU A 16 23.50 -8.06 -19.77
C LEU A 16 22.04 -8.49 -19.97
N ALA A 17 21.79 -9.47 -20.84
CA ALA A 17 20.45 -10.00 -21.07
C ALA A 17 19.92 -10.74 -19.83
N ILE A 18 20.77 -11.50 -19.12
CA ILE A 18 20.41 -12.16 -17.86
C ILE A 18 20.13 -11.12 -16.77
N LEU A 19 20.97 -10.09 -16.65
CA LEU A 19 20.75 -9.01 -15.68
C LEU A 19 19.47 -8.22 -15.98
N ALA A 20 19.19 -7.94 -17.25
CA ALA A 20 17.94 -7.29 -17.65
C ALA A 20 16.71 -8.16 -17.35
N LEU A 21 16.79 -9.47 -17.62
CA LEU A 21 15.72 -10.43 -17.31
C LEU A 21 15.47 -10.54 -15.80
N LEU A 22 16.55 -10.62 -15.00
CA LEU A 22 16.47 -10.63 -13.54
C LEU A 22 15.86 -9.33 -12.99
N ALA A 23 16.21 -8.17 -13.55
CA ALA A 23 15.63 -6.89 -13.17
C ALA A 23 14.14 -6.79 -13.49
N THR A 24 13.69 -7.30 -14.64
CA THR A 24 12.25 -7.35 -14.97
C THR A 24 11.46 -8.29 -14.07
N MET A 25 12.05 -9.42 -13.65
CA MET A 25 11.40 -10.34 -12.71
C MET A 25 11.33 -9.76 -11.30
N ALA A 26 12.35 -9.00 -10.87
CA ALA A 26 12.32 -8.28 -9.60
C ALA A 26 11.27 -7.16 -9.58
N ALA A 27 11.03 -6.50 -10.71
CA ALA A 27 9.98 -5.48 -10.85
C ALA A 27 8.56 -6.07 -10.87
N ALA A 28 8.41 -7.38 -11.13
CA ALA A 28 7.15 -8.11 -11.01
C ALA A 28 6.80 -8.47 -9.54
N ALA A 29 7.41 -7.79 -8.56
CA ALA A 29 7.11 -7.95 -7.15
C ALA A 29 5.60 -7.82 -6.87
N GLU A 30 5.10 -8.64 -5.95
CA GLU A 30 3.70 -8.62 -5.51
C GLU A 30 3.27 -7.19 -5.20
N ARG A 31 2.05 -6.82 -5.62
CA ARG A 31 1.46 -5.55 -5.18
C ARG A 31 1.45 -5.53 -3.65
N PRO A 32 1.69 -4.36 -3.03
CA PRO A 32 1.57 -4.25 -1.59
C PRO A 32 0.14 -4.64 -1.19
N ARG A 33 0.00 -5.76 -0.48
CA ARG A 33 -1.30 -6.23 -0.02
C ARG A 33 -1.70 -5.48 1.25
N ASP A 34 -2.98 -5.11 1.33
CA ASP A 34 -3.53 -4.55 2.57
C ASP A 34 -3.51 -5.65 3.65
N PRO A 35 -2.87 -5.43 4.82
CA PRO A 35 -2.91 -6.39 5.92
C PRO A 35 -4.30 -6.54 6.53
N TRP A 36 -5.25 -5.64 6.21
CA TRP A 36 -6.63 -5.70 6.69
C TRP A 36 -7.47 -6.66 5.83
N PRO A 37 -7.86 -7.85 6.34
CA PRO A 37 -8.46 -8.89 5.51
C PRO A 37 -9.94 -8.65 5.17
N TYR A 38 -10.58 -7.67 5.80
CA TYR A 38 -12.01 -7.41 5.65
C TYR A 38 -12.35 -6.38 4.57
N LEU A 39 -11.36 -5.60 4.12
CA LEU A 39 -11.55 -4.59 3.08
C LEU A 39 -10.55 -4.86 1.94
N PRO A 40 -11.00 -5.33 0.76
CA PRO A 40 -10.12 -5.64 -0.36
C PRO A 40 -9.62 -4.35 -1.06
N SER A 41 -8.89 -3.50 -0.34
CA SER A 41 -8.38 -2.21 -0.83
C SER A 41 -7.41 -2.36 -2.01
N ASP A 42 -6.75 -3.51 -2.15
CA ASP A 42 -5.83 -3.79 -3.25
C ASP A 42 -6.58 -4.06 -4.56
N ASP A 43 -7.79 -4.65 -4.50
CA ASP A 43 -8.62 -4.92 -5.70
C ASP A 43 -8.99 -3.63 -6.43
N ILE A 44 -9.17 -2.54 -5.67
CA ILE A 44 -9.44 -1.20 -6.21
C ILE A 44 -8.18 -0.34 -6.40
N GLY A 45 -6.99 -0.89 -6.16
CA GLY A 45 -5.71 -0.18 -6.30
C GLY A 45 -5.43 0.90 -5.24
N ALA A 46 -6.22 0.97 -4.16
CA ALA A 46 -6.08 2.01 -3.16
C ALA A 46 -4.75 1.93 -2.39
N VAL A 47 -4.22 0.72 -2.19
CA VAL A 47 -2.92 0.54 -1.51
C VAL A 47 -1.78 1.19 -2.31
N ALA A 48 -1.69 0.87 -3.60
CA ALA A 48 -0.70 1.46 -4.50
C ALA A 48 -0.87 2.98 -4.62
N TRP A 49 -2.12 3.46 -4.69
CA TRP A 49 -2.42 4.89 -4.76
C TRP A 49 -1.92 5.68 -3.54
N ARG A 50 -2.18 5.19 -2.32
CA ARG A 50 -1.70 5.81 -1.08
C ARG A 50 -0.17 5.78 -0.99
N ALA A 51 0.47 4.72 -1.46
CA ALA A 51 1.94 4.64 -1.50
C ALA A 51 2.55 5.70 -2.44
N ALA A 52 1.90 5.98 -3.57
CA ALA A 52 2.32 7.03 -4.51
C ALA A 52 2.02 8.46 -3.99
N HIS A 53 1.04 8.62 -3.10
CA HIS A 53 0.60 9.91 -2.57
C HIS A 53 0.60 9.90 -1.03
N PRO A 54 1.78 9.91 -0.38
CA PRO A 54 1.91 9.66 1.07
C PRO A 54 1.24 10.73 1.95
N THR A 55 0.91 11.89 1.41
CA THR A 55 0.20 12.97 2.11
C THR A 55 -1.31 12.98 1.87
N TRP A 56 -1.83 12.08 1.01
CA TRP A 56 -3.26 11.99 0.67
C TRP A 56 -3.92 10.86 1.47
N ASP A 57 -3.67 10.86 2.78
CA ASP A 57 -4.11 9.85 3.74
C ASP A 57 -5.34 10.27 4.57
N GLY A 58 -6.01 11.37 4.18
CA GLY A 58 -7.19 11.91 4.84
C GLY A 58 -6.90 12.92 5.96
N ARG A 59 -5.64 13.30 6.20
CA ARG A 59 -5.31 14.37 7.16
C ARG A 59 -6.06 15.68 6.82
N GLY A 60 -6.67 16.30 7.82
CA GLY A 60 -7.47 17.52 7.64
C GLY A 60 -8.88 17.30 7.07
N VAL A 61 -9.29 16.04 6.87
CA VAL A 61 -10.65 15.68 6.43
C VAL A 61 -11.43 15.08 7.60
N VAL A 62 -12.69 15.50 7.76
CA VAL A 62 -13.65 14.92 8.71
C VAL A 62 -14.74 14.21 7.92
N ILE A 63 -15.09 12.99 8.35
CA ILE A 63 -16.12 12.16 7.72
C ILE A 63 -17.21 11.91 8.75
N ALA A 64 -18.47 12.17 8.38
CA ALA A 64 -19.63 11.76 9.14
C ALA A 64 -20.14 10.41 8.61
N ILE A 65 -20.39 9.45 9.49
CA ILE A 65 -20.92 8.13 9.15
C ILE A 65 -22.34 8.05 9.68
N LEU A 66 -23.31 7.92 8.78
CA LEU A 66 -24.70 7.62 9.12
C LEU A 66 -24.93 6.12 8.98
N ASP A 67 -24.88 5.43 10.10
CA ASP A 67 -25.06 3.98 10.22
C ASP A 67 -25.71 3.69 11.58
N THR A 68 -25.75 2.43 11.97
CA THR A 68 -26.23 1.92 13.27
C THR A 68 -25.35 2.31 14.45
N GLY A 69 -24.13 2.79 14.23
CA GLY A 69 -23.20 3.21 15.27
C GLY A 69 -21.75 2.85 14.95
N VAL A 70 -20.85 3.09 15.89
CA VAL A 70 -19.43 2.77 15.78
C VAL A 70 -18.86 2.35 17.14
N ASP A 71 -18.04 1.30 17.19
CA ASP A 71 -17.25 0.97 18.38
C ASP A 71 -16.00 1.85 18.43
N GLY A 72 -16.03 2.90 19.26
CA GLY A 72 -14.91 3.83 19.43
C GLY A 72 -13.64 3.22 20.04
N TYR A 73 -13.73 2.03 20.65
CA TYR A 73 -12.59 1.35 21.28
C TYR A 73 -11.93 0.33 20.35
N ALA A 74 -12.48 0.10 19.16
CA ALA A 74 -11.90 -0.82 18.20
C ALA A 74 -10.46 -0.39 17.82
N PRO A 75 -9.53 -1.37 17.64
CA PRO A 75 -8.17 -1.07 17.20
C PRO A 75 -8.15 -0.23 15.92
N GLY A 76 -7.39 0.87 15.94
CA GLY A 76 -7.28 1.80 14.81
C GLY A 76 -8.27 2.97 14.83
N LEU A 77 -9.18 3.06 15.81
CA LEU A 77 -10.05 4.23 16.03
C LEU A 77 -9.60 5.17 17.15
N THR A 78 -8.55 4.83 17.88
CA THR A 78 -8.02 5.66 18.98
C THR A 78 -7.38 6.96 18.50
N ALA A 79 -6.53 6.90 17.47
CA ALA A 79 -5.76 8.04 16.98
C ALA A 79 -5.64 8.06 15.45
N THR A 80 -5.47 9.25 14.90
CA THR A 80 -5.17 9.48 13.48
C THR A 80 -3.69 9.20 13.19
N SER A 81 -3.31 9.15 11.90
CA SER A 81 -1.91 9.02 11.48
C SER A 81 -1.02 10.19 11.96
N ALA A 82 -1.63 11.34 12.27
CA ALA A 82 -0.97 12.52 12.83
C ALA A 82 -0.98 12.57 14.37
N GLY A 83 -1.45 11.51 15.05
CA GLY A 83 -1.49 11.43 16.52
C GLY A 83 -2.65 12.19 17.18
N GLY A 84 -3.51 12.86 16.41
CA GLY A 84 -4.72 13.51 16.93
C GLY A 84 -5.89 12.54 17.17
N GLN A 85 -6.93 13.02 17.86
CA GLN A 85 -8.18 12.28 18.11
C GLN A 85 -8.88 11.92 16.78
N LYS A 86 -9.23 10.64 16.60
CA LYS A 86 -9.85 10.15 15.35
C LYS A 86 -11.38 10.12 15.41
N LEU A 87 -11.96 9.66 16.51
CA LEU A 87 -13.40 9.73 16.75
C LEU A 87 -13.73 11.05 17.44
N LEU A 88 -14.41 11.96 16.74
CA LEU A 88 -14.75 13.28 17.28
C LEU A 88 -16.05 13.24 18.10
N GLU A 89 -17.07 12.56 17.58
CA GLU A 89 -18.39 12.50 18.19
C GLU A 89 -19.16 11.28 17.71
N THR A 90 -20.09 10.80 18.55
CA THR A 90 -21.10 9.80 18.24
C THR A 90 -22.46 10.32 18.69
N ARG A 91 -23.47 10.23 17.83
CA ARG A 91 -24.83 10.65 18.14
C ARG A 91 -25.81 9.55 17.73
N ASP A 92 -26.74 9.26 18.61
CA ASP A 92 -27.95 8.56 18.25
C ASP A 92 -28.99 9.59 17.78
N PHE A 93 -29.62 9.30 16.65
CA PHE A 93 -30.69 10.11 16.07
C PHE A 93 -32.06 9.40 16.11
N THR A 94 -32.10 8.19 16.67
CA THR A 94 -33.31 7.41 16.89
C THR A 94 -33.88 7.56 18.29
N ASP A 95 -33.11 8.10 19.23
CA ASP A 95 -33.44 8.20 20.67
C ASP A 95 -33.67 6.83 21.35
N GLU A 96 -33.05 5.77 20.83
CA GLU A 96 -33.18 4.39 21.33
C GLU A 96 -31.93 3.92 22.11
N ALA A 97 -30.82 4.66 22.02
CA ALA A 97 -29.61 4.41 22.78
C ALA A 97 -29.77 4.88 24.24
N CYS A 98 -29.35 4.03 25.18
CA CYS A 98 -29.36 4.26 26.62
C CYS A 98 -28.00 4.78 27.12
#